data_AF-A0A8S4SME6-F1
#
_entry.id   AF-A0A8S4SME6-F1
#
_cell.length_a   1.000
_cell.length_b   1.000
_cell.length_c   1.000
_cell.angle_alpha   90.00
_cell.angle_beta   90.00
_cell.angle_gamma   90.00
#
_symmetry.space_group_name_H-M   'P 1'
#
loop_
_entity.id
_entity.type
_entity.pdbx_description
1 polymer ?
#
loop_
_entity_poly.entity_id
_entity_poly.type
_entity_poly.pdbx_seq_one_letter_code
_entity_poly.pdbx_strand_id
1 'polypeptide(L)'
;MTTNLWVEQSWYDYKLSWEPREYGGVEMLHVPSDHIWRPDIVLYNNADGNFEVTLATKATLNYTGRVDWRPPAIYKSSCEIDVEYFPFDQQTCIMKFGSWTYDGFQVDLRHIDEARGTNVVELGVDLSEFYTSVEWDILEVPAVRYECPIY
;
A
#
# COMPACT_ATOMS: atom_id res chain seq x y z
N MET A 1 -3.26 -8.29 14.66
CA MET A 1 -2.53 -9.09 13.67
C MET A 1 -1.22 -8.40 13.33
N THR A 2 -0.11 -9.14 13.20
CA THR A 2 1.18 -8.59 12.76
C THR A 2 1.53 -9.18 11.39
N THR A 3 1.81 -8.34 10.40
CA THR A 3 2.15 -8.74 9.03
C THR A 3 3.42 -8.04 8.56
N ASN A 4 4.27 -8.78 7.83
CA ASN A 4 5.42 -8.20 7.13
C ASN A 4 5.07 -8.15 5.65
N LEU A 5 4.93 -6.95 5.11
CA LEU A 5 4.39 -6.72 3.77
C LEU A 5 5.27 -5.73 3.00
N TRP A 6 5.25 -5.88 1.68
CA TRP A 6 5.76 -4.87 0.76
C TRP A 6 4.57 -4.08 0.26
N VAL A 7 4.55 -2.76 0.51
CA VAL A 7 3.47 -1.91 0.01
C VAL A 7 3.93 -1.28 -1.28
N GLU A 8 3.40 -1.75 -2.41
CA GLU A 8 3.71 -1.14 -3.69
C GLU A 8 2.85 0.11 -3.93
N GLN A 9 3.52 1.22 -4.21
CA GLN A 9 2.91 2.51 -4.51
C GLN A 9 3.46 3.03 -5.83
N SER A 10 2.57 3.50 -6.70
CA SER A 10 2.93 4.12 -7.98
C SER A 10 2.12 5.39 -8.17
N TRP A 11 2.78 6.49 -8.48
CA TRP A 11 2.13 7.77 -8.81
C TRP A 11 2.86 8.50 -9.93
N TYR A 12 2.27 9.60 -10.40
CA TYR A 12 2.89 10.47 -11.40
C TYR A 12 3.17 11.85 -10.78
N ASP A 13 4.40 12.33 -10.93
CA ASP A 13 4.82 13.67 -10.56
C ASP A 13 5.35 14.42 -11.79
N TYR A 14 4.62 15.44 -12.21
CA TYR A 14 4.97 16.25 -13.38
C TYR A 14 6.26 17.05 -13.21
N LYS A 15 6.74 17.27 -11.98
CA LYS A 15 8.02 17.95 -11.72
C LYS A 15 9.22 17.03 -11.87
N LEU A 16 8.99 15.71 -11.88
CA LEU A 16 10.02 14.68 -12.00
C LEU A 16 10.07 14.08 -13.41
N SER A 17 9.55 14.77 -14.43
CA SER A 17 9.69 14.38 -15.83
C SER A 17 10.88 15.09 -16.49
N TRP A 18 11.61 14.40 -17.37
CA TRP A 18 12.71 14.96 -18.14
C TRP A 18 12.80 14.34 -19.53
N GLU A 19 13.50 15.00 -20.46
CA GLU A 19 13.78 14.48 -21.79
C GLU A 19 15.11 13.69 -21.78
N PRO A 20 15.11 12.36 -21.99
CA PRO A 20 16.33 11.55 -21.92
C PRO A 20 17.46 12.07 -22.80
N ARG A 21 17.14 12.68 -23.95
CA ARG A 21 18.13 13.23 -24.90
C ARG A 21 18.99 14.35 -24.30
N GLU A 22 18.46 15.12 -23.35
CA GLU A 22 19.19 16.20 -22.68
C GLU A 22 20.14 15.68 -21.59
N TYR A 23 19.90 14.46 -21.11
CA TYR A 23 20.62 13.85 -19.98
C TYR A 23 21.37 12.58 -20.38
N GLY A 24 21.85 12.49 -21.62
CA GLY A 24 22.69 11.37 -22.07
C GLY A 24 21.95 10.03 -22.22
N GLY A 25 20.64 10.06 -22.43
CA GLY A 25 19.79 8.87 -22.60
C GLY A 25 19.32 8.24 -21.29
N VAL A 26 19.42 8.94 -20.16
CA VAL A 26 18.93 8.43 -18.87
C VAL A 26 17.40 8.38 -18.87
N GLU A 27 16.84 7.17 -18.74
CA GLU A 27 15.39 6.94 -18.69
C GLU A 27 14.88 6.68 -17.27
N MET A 28 15.77 6.30 -16.34
CA MET A 28 15.42 5.89 -14.98
C MET A 28 16.46 6.37 -13.97
N LEU A 29 16.00 6.76 -12.78
CA LEU A 29 16.82 7.18 -11.66
C LEU A 29 16.34 6.55 -10.36
N HIS A 30 17.27 6.20 -9.46
CA HIS A 30 16.93 5.81 -8.09
C HIS A 30 17.26 6.94 -7.14
N VAL A 31 16.24 7.47 -6.47
CA VAL A 31 16.38 8.59 -5.54
C VAL A 31 15.97 8.18 -4.12
N PRO A 32 16.64 8.69 -3.08
CA PRO A 32 16.11 8.60 -1.73
C PRO A 32 14.69 9.16 -1.67
N SER A 33 13.77 8.40 -1.08
CA SER A 33 12.33 8.72 -1.12
C SER A 33 11.94 9.89 -0.21
N ASP A 34 12.85 10.31 0.68
CA ASP A 34 12.80 11.50 1.53
C ASP A 34 13.15 12.80 0.78
N HIS A 35 13.74 12.72 -0.41
CA HIS A 35 14.07 13.88 -1.24
C HIS A 35 12.96 14.27 -2.23
N ILE A 36 11.91 13.47 -2.34
CA ILE A 36 10.78 13.69 -3.24
C ILE A 36 9.48 13.76 -2.46
N TRP A 37 8.45 14.36 -3.08
CA TRP A 37 7.11 14.23 -2.55
C TRP A 37 6.63 12.78 -2.65
N ARG A 38 5.90 12.33 -1.62
CA ARG A 38 5.35 11.00 -1.51
C ARG A 38 4.03 11.05 -0.77
N PRO A 39 3.01 10.26 -1.18
CA PRO A 39 1.78 10.19 -0.42
C PRO A 39 2.03 9.55 0.96
N ASP A 40 1.36 10.08 1.97
CA ASP A 40 1.45 9.65 3.37
C ASP A 40 0.40 8.57 3.66
N ILE A 41 0.52 7.44 2.98
CA ILE A 41 -0.36 6.28 3.17
C ILE A 41 -0.01 5.58 4.48
N VAL A 42 -0.96 5.56 5.41
CA VAL A 42 -0.82 4.97 6.75
C VAL A 42 -1.86 3.89 6.99
N LEU A 43 -1.57 3.02 7.96
CA LEU A 43 -2.53 2.05 8.49
C LEU A 43 -3.36 2.70 9.61
N TYR A 44 -4.65 2.96 9.36
CA TYR A 44 -5.52 3.65 10.32
C TYR A 44 -5.86 2.80 11.55
N ASN A 45 -6.12 1.51 11.36
CA ASN A 45 -6.42 0.61 12.47
C ASN A 45 -5.14 0.01 13.06
N ASN A 46 -4.12 0.83 13.27
CA ASN A 46 -2.86 0.41 13.86
C ASN A 46 -3.00 0.23 15.38
N ALA A 47 -2.48 -0.89 15.91
CA ALA A 47 -2.50 -1.22 17.33
C ALA A 47 -1.22 -0.77 18.09
N ASP A 48 -0.15 -0.41 17.38
CA ASP A 48 1.17 -0.09 17.97
C ASP A 48 1.40 1.42 18.17
N GLY A 49 0.54 2.27 17.60
CA GLY A 49 0.64 3.74 17.68
C GLY A 49 1.72 4.40 16.81
N ASN A 50 2.58 3.60 16.13
CA ASN A 50 3.57 4.11 15.18
C ASN A 50 3.10 3.93 13.73
N PHE A 51 2.74 5.02 13.05
CA PHE A 51 2.14 4.99 11.71
C PHE A 51 3.17 5.03 10.57
N GLU A 52 4.44 5.28 10.87
CA GLU A 52 5.48 5.43 9.84
C GLU A 52 6.08 4.10 9.39
N VAL A 53 6.40 4.04 8.10
CA VAL A 53 7.15 2.94 7.49
C VAL A 53 8.56 2.93 8.06
N THR A 54 8.93 1.85 8.76
CA THR A 54 10.19 1.73 9.50
C THR A 54 11.46 1.81 8.63
N LEU A 55 11.35 1.62 7.31
CA LEU A 55 12.49 1.67 6.39
C LEU A 55 12.17 2.51 5.14
N ALA A 56 12.73 3.72 5.05
CA ALA A 56 12.65 4.54 3.85
C ALA A 56 13.63 4.02 2.78
N THR A 57 13.12 3.19 1.85
CA THR A 57 13.87 2.73 0.69
C THR A 57 13.95 3.79 -0.40
N LYS A 58 14.85 3.62 -1.38
CA LYS A 58 14.89 4.48 -2.57
C LYS A 58 13.65 4.26 -3.44
N ALA A 59 13.13 5.32 -4.04
CA ALA A 59 12.11 5.27 -5.07
C ALA A 59 12.75 5.23 -6.46
N THR A 60 12.06 4.61 -7.41
CA THR A 60 12.46 4.56 -8.81
C THR A 60 11.66 5.60 -9.59
N LEU A 61 12.36 6.56 -10.20
CA LEU A 61 11.79 7.57 -11.07
C LEU A 61 11.99 7.17 -12.52
N ASN A 62 10.95 7.32 -13.34
CA ASN A 62 10.99 7.20 -14.78
C ASN A 62 10.93 8.60 -15.42
N TYR A 63 11.59 8.79 -16.57
CA TYR A 63 11.62 10.05 -17.30
C TYR A 63 10.22 10.62 -17.64
N THR A 64 9.21 9.76 -17.70
CA THR A 64 7.79 10.13 -17.89
C THR A 64 7.16 10.84 -16.68
N GLY A 65 7.87 10.93 -15.55
CA GLY A 65 7.34 11.43 -14.27
C GLY A 65 6.68 10.35 -13.42
N ARG A 66 6.65 9.08 -13.87
CA ARG A 66 6.18 7.96 -13.05
C ARG A 66 7.17 7.67 -11.92
N VAL A 67 6.65 7.53 -10.71
CA VAL A 67 7.41 7.17 -9.50
C VAL A 67 6.87 5.86 -8.97
N ASP A 68 7.75 4.87 -8.81
CA ASP A 68 7.44 3.59 -8.19
C ASP A 68 8.22 3.47 -6.86
N TRP A 69 7.50 3.16 -5.77
CA TRP A 69 8.07 3.02 -4.44
C TRP A 69 7.51 1.78 -3.74
N ARG A 70 8.40 0.91 -3.27
CA ARG A 70 8.06 -0.40 -2.68
C ARG A 70 8.81 -0.62 -1.37
N PRO A 71 8.45 0.08 -0.29
CA PRO A 71 9.08 -0.14 0.99
C PRO A 71 8.58 -1.43 1.66
N PRO A 72 9.46 -2.18 2.34
CA PRO A 72 9.05 -3.21 3.29
C PRO A 72 8.57 -2.56 4.59
N ALA A 73 7.46 -3.04 5.14
CA ALA A 73 6.87 -2.54 6.37
C ALA A 73 6.32 -3.69 7.22
N ILE A 74 6.52 -3.59 8.54
CA ILE A 74 5.86 -4.46 9.50
C ILE A 74 4.64 -3.71 10.04
N TYR A 75 3.45 -4.18 9.68
CA TYR A 75 2.19 -3.61 10.11
C TYR A 75 1.62 -4.41 11.29
N LYS A 76 1.11 -3.68 12.28
CA LYS A 76 0.38 -4.24 13.42
C LYS A 76 -1.04 -3.70 13.41
N SER A 77 -1.95 -4.43 12.79
CA SER A 77 -3.37 -4.04 12.75
C SER A 77 -4.14 -4.52 13.98
N SER A 78 -5.06 -3.69 14.43
CA SER A 78 -6.11 -4.06 15.37
C SER A 78 -7.14 -4.91 14.63
N CYS A 79 -7.41 -6.09 15.17
CA CYS A 79 -8.38 -7.05 14.67
C CYS A 79 -9.23 -7.51 15.84
N GLU A 80 -10.55 -7.48 15.68
CA GLU A 80 -11.50 -8.01 16.65
C GLU A 80 -11.59 -9.53 16.45
N ILE A 81 -11.45 -10.27 17.55
CA ILE A 81 -11.40 -11.74 17.53
C ILE A 81 -12.74 -12.29 17.98
N ASP A 82 -13.35 -13.12 17.14
CA ASP A 82 -14.54 -13.88 17.49
C ASP A 82 -14.15 -15.23 18.10
N VAL A 83 -14.56 -15.47 19.35
CA VAL A 83 -14.20 -16.68 20.11
C VAL A 83 -15.34 -17.69 20.24
N GLU A 84 -16.44 -17.53 19.49
CA GLU A 84 -17.60 -18.43 19.56
C GLU A 84 -17.24 -19.89 19.28
N TYR A 85 -16.39 -20.14 18.28
CA TYR A 85 -16.03 -21.48 17.81
C TYR A 85 -14.61 -21.92 18.13
N PHE A 86 -13.92 -21.22 19.05
CA PHE A 86 -12.54 -21.54 19.40
C PHE A 86 -12.38 -23.03 19.80
N PRO A 87 -11.37 -23.78 19.29
CA PRO A 87 -10.25 -23.36 18.45
C PRO A 87 -10.45 -23.56 16.93
N PHE A 88 -11.69 -23.75 16.47
CA PHE A 88 -12.06 -23.93 15.05
C PHE A 88 -12.74 -22.68 14.50
N ASP A 89 -12.20 -21.52 14.86
CA ASP A 89 -12.69 -20.20 14.51
C ASP A 89 -12.16 -19.72 13.15
N GLN A 90 -12.94 -18.84 12.51
CA GLN A 90 -12.53 -18.08 11.33
C GLN A 90 -12.45 -16.61 11.73
N GLN A 91 -11.36 -15.94 11.34
CA GLN A 91 -11.12 -14.54 11.70
C GLN A 91 -11.06 -13.65 10.47
N THR A 92 -11.75 -12.51 10.53
CA THR A 92 -11.72 -11.48 9.47
C THR A 92 -10.93 -10.27 9.98
N CYS A 93 -9.64 -10.23 9.66
CA CYS A 93 -8.77 -9.12 10.06
C CYS A 93 -8.58 -8.11 8.94
N ILE A 94 -9.14 -6.90 9.12
CA ILE A 94 -9.07 -5.83 8.14
C ILE A 94 -7.77 -5.03 8.32
N MET A 95 -7.16 -4.60 7.22
CA MET A 95 -6.09 -3.58 7.21
C MET A 95 -6.60 -2.34 6.46
N LYS A 96 -6.76 -1.23 7.16
CA LYS A 96 -7.31 0.01 6.60
C LYS A 96 -6.20 0.97 6.23
N PHE A 97 -5.90 1.08 4.94
CA PHE A 97 -4.95 2.04 4.41
C PHE A 97 -5.64 3.34 3.98
N GLY A 98 -4.99 4.47 4.17
CA GLY A 98 -5.44 5.76 3.65
C GLY A 98 -4.40 6.86 3.85
N SER A 99 -4.58 7.99 3.18
CA SER A 99 -3.71 9.16 3.35
C SER A 99 -4.06 9.89 4.64
N TRP A 100 -3.04 10.24 5.42
CA TRP A 100 -3.24 10.96 6.68
C TRP A 100 -3.56 12.44 6.48
N THR A 101 -2.88 13.10 5.54
CA THR A 101 -2.94 14.54 5.32
C THR A 101 -3.86 14.94 4.17
N TYR A 102 -3.99 14.11 3.14
CA TYR A 102 -4.74 14.44 1.94
C TYR A 102 -6.15 13.84 1.96
N ASP A 103 -7.12 14.63 1.50
CA ASP A 103 -8.49 14.15 1.28
C ASP A 103 -8.66 13.50 -0.10
N GLY A 104 -9.86 12.96 -0.35
CA GLY A 104 -10.20 12.31 -1.62
C GLY A 104 -10.29 13.24 -2.83
N PHE A 105 -10.25 14.57 -2.64
CA PHE A 105 -10.18 15.54 -3.74
C PHE A 105 -8.74 15.84 -4.15
N GLN A 106 -7.78 15.62 -3.24
CA GLN A 106 -6.36 15.84 -3.47
C GLN A 106 -5.64 14.58 -3.94
N VAL A 107 -5.94 13.43 -3.32
CA VAL A 107 -5.32 12.14 -3.63
C VAL A 107 -6.39 11.09 -3.85
N ASP A 108 -6.41 10.53 -5.06
CA ASP A 108 -7.25 9.39 -5.41
C ASP A 108 -6.48 8.08 -5.17
N LEU A 109 -6.75 7.41 -4.06
CA LEU A 109 -6.14 6.12 -3.71
C LEU A 109 -6.85 4.98 -4.43
N ARG A 110 -6.11 4.26 -5.27
CA ARG A 110 -6.61 3.10 -6.02
C ARG A 110 -5.71 1.89 -5.86
N HIS A 111 -6.31 0.70 -5.90
CA HIS A 111 -5.54 -0.53 -5.96
C HIS A 111 -4.90 -0.67 -7.34
N ILE A 112 -3.66 -1.19 -7.42
CA ILE A 112 -2.93 -1.32 -8.71
C ILE A 112 -3.70 -2.22 -9.69
N ASP A 113 -4.31 -3.28 -9.16
CA ASP A 113 -5.15 -4.22 -9.92
C ASP A 113 -6.64 -3.84 -9.97
N GLU A 114 -7.01 -2.61 -9.61
CA GLU A 114 -8.40 -2.14 -9.68
C GLU A 114 -8.88 -2.05 -11.15
N ALA A 115 -9.87 -2.87 -11.50
CA ALA A 115 -10.50 -2.84 -12.81
C ALA A 115 -11.49 -1.68 -12.95
N ARG A 116 -11.69 -1.19 -14.19
CA ARG A 116 -12.65 -0.10 -14.44
C ARG A 116 -14.07 -0.55 -14.11
N GLY A 117 -14.72 0.16 -13.20
CA GLY A 117 -16.13 -0.06 -12.86
C GLY A 117 -16.35 -0.99 -11.65
N THR A 118 -15.29 -1.48 -11.00
CA THR A 118 -15.38 -2.23 -9.74
C THR A 118 -14.48 -1.59 -8.70
N ASN A 119 -14.94 -1.54 -7.45
CA ASN A 119 -14.15 -1.11 -6.30
C ASN A 119 -13.61 -2.30 -5.48
N VAL A 120 -13.81 -3.52 -5.98
CA VAL A 120 -13.41 -4.78 -5.34
C VAL A 120 -12.34 -5.43 -6.19
N VAL A 121 -11.28 -5.89 -5.52
CA VAL A 121 -10.21 -6.71 -6.06
C VAL A 121 -10.22 -8.01 -5.25
N GLU A 122 -10.52 -9.13 -5.91
CA GLU A 122 -10.64 -10.44 -5.24
C GLU A 122 -9.31 -10.90 -4.63
N LEU A 123 -8.21 -10.68 -5.36
CA LEU A 123 -6.84 -10.93 -4.90
C LEU A 123 -6.13 -9.59 -4.68
N GLY A 124 -6.34 -9.01 -3.50
CA GLY A 124 -5.76 -7.72 -3.11
C GLY A 124 -4.34 -7.80 -2.53
N VAL A 125 -3.83 -9.00 -2.29
CA VAL A 125 -2.46 -9.22 -1.81
C VAL A 125 -1.85 -10.36 -2.61
N ASP A 126 -0.66 -10.13 -3.17
CA ASP A 126 0.11 -11.20 -3.79
C ASP A 126 0.70 -12.11 -2.71
N LEU A 127 0.39 -13.41 -2.82
CA LEU A 127 0.85 -14.45 -1.90
C LEU A 127 1.96 -15.31 -2.50
N SER A 128 2.53 -14.93 -3.65
CA SER A 128 3.60 -15.66 -4.33
C SER A 128 4.84 -15.92 -3.45
N GLU A 129 5.18 -14.97 -2.57
CA GLU A 129 6.28 -15.05 -1.60
C GLU A 129 5.80 -15.33 -0.17
N PHE A 130 4.54 -15.76 0.02
CA PHE A 130 3.98 -16.00 1.35
C PHE A 130 4.63 -17.21 2.04
N TYR A 131 5.05 -17.00 3.29
CA TYR A 131 5.47 -18.06 4.19
C TYR A 131 4.29 -18.47 5.08
N THR A 132 3.85 -19.72 4.96
CA THR A 132 2.70 -20.25 5.69
C THR A 132 2.90 -20.17 7.20
N SER A 133 1.91 -19.65 7.92
CA SER A 133 1.89 -19.68 9.38
C SER A 133 1.65 -21.11 9.88
N VAL A 134 2.09 -21.40 11.10
CA VAL A 134 1.88 -22.71 11.74
C VAL A 134 0.47 -22.82 12.34
N GLU A 135 -0.13 -21.68 12.68
CA GLU A 135 -1.41 -21.61 13.41
C GLU A 135 -2.58 -21.15 12.54
N TRP A 136 -2.31 -20.36 11.49
CA TRP A 136 -3.35 -19.68 10.71
C TRP A 136 -3.22 -19.98 9.23
N ASP A 137 -4.32 -20.40 8.61
CA ASP A 137 -4.44 -20.55 7.16
C ASP A 137 -5.13 -19.32 6.56
N ILE A 138 -4.57 -18.79 5.47
CA ILE A 138 -5.19 -17.71 4.70
C ILE A 138 -6.23 -18.31 3.77
N LEU A 139 -7.50 -17.95 3.97
CA LEU A 139 -8.61 -18.38 3.10
C LEU A 139 -8.81 -17.42 1.92
N GLU A 140 -8.76 -16.12 2.18
CA GLU A 140 -9.01 -15.06 1.19
C GLU A 140 -8.28 -13.77 1.55
N VAL A 141 -7.96 -12.95 0.54
CA VAL A 141 -7.29 -11.64 0.70
C VAL A 141 -7.90 -10.56 -0.20
N PRO A 142 -9.21 -10.27 -0.09
CA PRO A 142 -9.84 -9.26 -0.92
C PRO A 142 -9.40 -7.84 -0.51
N ALA A 143 -9.31 -6.95 -1.49
CA ALA A 143 -9.17 -5.52 -1.27
C ALA A 143 -10.41 -4.78 -1.78
N VAL A 144 -10.88 -3.82 -0.97
CA VAL A 144 -12.05 -3.00 -1.32
C VAL A 144 -11.71 -1.53 -1.13
N ARG A 145 -11.98 -0.73 -2.16
CA ARG A 145 -11.89 0.72 -2.12
C ARG A 145 -13.19 1.30 -1.55
N TYR A 146 -13.04 2.08 -0.48
CA TYR A 146 -14.12 2.83 0.14
C TYR A 146 -13.92 4.32 -0.13
N GLU A 147 -14.82 4.91 -0.91
CA GLU A 147 -14.88 6.36 -1.07
C GLU A 147 -15.70 6.96 0.08
N CYS A 148 -15.22 8.04 0.69
CA CYS A 148 -16.02 8.78 1.66
C CYS A 148 -17.13 9.52 0.89
N PRO A 149 -18.42 9.27 1.18
CA PRO A 149 -19.49 9.98 0.49
C PRO A 149 -19.38 11.48 0.76
N ILE A 150 -19.39 12.25 -0.32
CA ILE A 150 -19.47 13.71 -0.28
C ILE A 150 -20.90 14.05 0.18
N TYR A 151 -21.04 14.65 1.37
CA TYR A 151 -22.32 15.21 1.84
C TYR A 151 -22.56 16.60 1.24
#